data_AF-A0A2V9DZE9-F1
#
_entry.id   AF-A0A2V9DZE9-F1
#
_cell.length_a   1.000
_cell.length_b   1.000
_cell.length_c   1.000
_cell.angle_alpha   90.00
_cell.angle_beta   90.00
_cell.angle_gamma   90.00
#
_symmetry.space_group_name_H-M   'P 1'
#
loop_
_entity.id
_entity.type
_entity.pdbx_description
1 polymer ?
#
loop_
_entity_poly.entity_id
_entity_poly.type
_entity_poly.pdbx_seq_one_letter_code
_entity_poly.pdbx_strand_id
1 'polypeptide(L)'
;GPDEAVFAVERLIRPVTVIPEHINQVSTSGGIVVPGLRLDAFISKLHRGRVVVPLSGQPISCDGEGSCTGQGLIERDRGRDRDDLH
;
A
#
# COMPACT_ATOMS: atom_id res chain seq x y z
N GLY A 1 -1.98 13.01 7.10
CA GLY A 1 -2.02 11.83 7.97
C GLY A 1 -2.44 10.61 7.16
N PRO A 2 -2.69 9.45 7.80
CA PRO A 2 -3.12 8.23 7.11
C PRO A 2 -4.43 8.41 6.32
N ASP A 3 -5.39 9.16 6.85
CA ASP A 3 -6.69 9.37 6.20
C ASP A 3 -6.60 10.18 4.91
N GLU A 4 -5.81 11.27 4.91
CA GLU A 4 -5.59 12.09 3.73
C GLU A 4 -4.82 11.32 2.65
N ALA A 5 -3.88 10.46 3.05
CA ALA A 5 -3.15 9.59 2.13
C ALA A 5 -4.08 8.55 1.49
N VAL A 6 -4.96 7.92 2.28
CA VAL A 6 -5.99 6.99 1.76
C VAL A 6 -6.89 7.73 0.78
N PHE A 7 -7.38 8.92 1.12
CA PHE A 7 -8.20 9.71 0.21
C PHE A 7 -7.47 10.04 -1.10
N ALA A 8 -6.19 10.41 -1.05
CA ALA A 8 -5.41 10.69 -2.25
C ALA A 8 -5.27 9.45 -3.16
N VAL A 9 -4.92 8.30 -2.59
CA VAL A 9 -4.83 7.03 -3.33
C VAL A 9 -6.19 6.62 -3.88
N GLU A 10 -7.24 6.79 -3.08
CA GLU A 10 -8.55 6.24 -3.38
C GLU A 10 -9.47 7.13 -4.21
N ARG A 11 -9.27 8.45 -4.21
CA ARG A 11 -10.22 9.37 -4.84
C ARG A 11 -9.56 10.22 -5.91
N LEU A 12 -8.26 10.48 -5.79
CA LEU A 12 -7.56 11.41 -6.67
C LEU A 12 -6.67 10.69 -7.68
N ILE A 13 -5.65 9.98 -7.19
CA ILE A 13 -4.55 9.47 -8.03
C ILE A 13 -4.89 8.11 -8.64
N ARG A 14 -5.44 7.18 -7.83
CA ARG A 14 -5.75 5.80 -8.24
C ARG A 14 -4.58 5.07 -8.94
N PRO A 15 -3.39 5.00 -8.33
CA PRO A 15 -2.22 4.38 -8.95
C PRO A 15 -2.36 2.85 -9.07
N VAL A 16 -1.53 2.26 -9.95
CA VAL A 16 -1.39 0.79 -10.07
C VAL A 16 -0.76 0.19 -8.81
N THR A 17 0.33 0.80 -8.35
CA THR A 17 1.04 0.39 -7.13
C THR A 17 1.25 1.59 -6.19
N VAL A 18 1.16 1.35 -4.88
CA VAL A 18 1.45 2.30 -3.82
C VAL A 18 2.68 1.84 -3.06
N ILE A 19 3.68 2.71 -2.92
CA ILE A 19 4.86 2.48 -2.07
C ILE A 19 4.80 3.53 -0.95
N PRO A 20 4.24 3.20 0.22
CA PRO A 20 4.08 4.15 1.31
C PRO A 20 5.41 4.34 2.05
N GLU A 21 5.88 5.57 2.10
CA GLU A 21 7.07 6.00 2.84
C GLU A 21 6.67 7.12 3.80
N HIS A 22 7.27 7.12 4.99
CA HIS A 22 7.18 8.25 5.91
C HIS A 22 8.58 8.52 6.47
N ILE A 23 9.15 9.67 6.12
CA ILE A 23 10.46 10.09 6.59
C ILE A 23 10.45 10.10 8.13
N ASN A 24 11.51 9.54 8.74
CA ASN A 24 11.74 9.47 10.19
C ASN A 24 10.83 8.54 11.03
N GLN A 25 10.27 7.47 10.46
CA GLN A 25 9.58 6.44 11.23
C GLN A 25 10.01 5.04 10.80
N VAL A 26 10.56 4.25 11.73
CA VAL A 26 10.81 2.81 11.51
C VAL A 26 9.45 2.12 11.49
N SER A 27 8.87 2.04 10.30
CA SER A 27 7.52 1.52 10.11
C SER A 27 7.49 -0.01 9.97
N THR A 28 8.67 -0.63 9.88
CA THR A 28 8.86 -2.07 9.80
C THR A 28 9.96 -2.54 10.74
N SER A 29 9.74 -3.66 11.44
CA SER A 29 10.76 -4.34 12.25
C SER A 29 10.79 -5.80 11.87
N GLY A 30 11.99 -6.35 11.60
CA GLY A 30 12.13 -7.74 11.16
C GLY A 30 11.37 -8.09 9.87
N GLY A 31 11.15 -7.10 8.99
CA GLY A 31 10.39 -7.29 7.74
C GLY A 31 8.87 -7.19 7.87
N ILE A 32 8.34 -6.90 9.07
CA ILE A 32 6.89 -6.81 9.33
C ILE A 32 6.52 -5.37 9.69
N VAL A 33 5.37 -4.90 9.20
CA VAL A 33 4.79 -3.60 9.59
C VAL A 33 4.53 -3.59 11.09
N VAL A 34 5.02 -2.56 11.79
CA VAL A 34 4.82 -2.42 13.23
C VAL A 34 3.37 -1.97 13.51
N PRO A 35 2.58 -2.74 14.29
CA PRO A 35 1.19 -2.40 14.58
C PRO A 35 1.04 -1.04 15.28
N GLY A 36 -0.06 -0.34 15.00
CA GLY A 36 -0.40 0.93 15.64
C GLY A 36 0.42 2.14 15.14
N LEU A 37 1.34 1.94 14.19
CA LEU A 37 2.03 3.05 13.52
C LEU A 37 1.21 3.62 12.36
N ARG A 38 1.64 4.78 11.85
CA ARG A 38 0.95 5.46 10.75
C ARG A 38 0.85 4.61 9.49
N LEU A 39 1.87 3.79 9.22
CA LEU A 39 1.88 2.87 8.10
C LEU A 39 0.81 1.78 8.24
N ASP A 40 0.67 1.20 9.43
CA ASP A 40 -0.37 0.20 9.75
C ASP A 40 -1.78 0.80 9.60
N ALA A 41 -1.99 2.00 10.14
CA ALA A 41 -3.25 2.74 9.99
C ALA A 41 -3.57 3.08 8.52
N PHE A 42 -2.56 3.34 7.69
CA PHE A 42 -2.74 3.58 6.27
C PHE A 42 -3.11 2.29 5.51
N ILE A 43 -2.33 1.23 5.70
CA ILE A 43 -2.54 -0.07 5.04
C ILE A 43 -3.88 -0.71 5.41
N SER A 44 -4.31 -0.58 6.66
CA SER A 44 -5.59 -1.11 7.13
C SER A 44 -6.81 -0.39 6.54
N LYS A 45 -6.65 0.87 6.11
CA LYS A 45 -7.71 1.71 5.54
C LYS A 45 -7.75 1.71 4.01
N LEU A 46 -6.77 1.10 3.34
CA LEU A 46 -6.80 0.93 1.89
C LEU A 46 -7.71 -0.24 1.51
N HIS A 47 -8.69 0.02 0.64
CA HIS A 47 -9.64 -0.98 0.16
C HIS A 47 -9.24 -1.61 -1.17
N ARG A 48 -8.17 -1.14 -1.80
CA ARG A 48 -7.77 -1.60 -3.13
C ARG A 48 -6.31 -1.31 -3.44
N GLY A 49 -5.85 -1.98 -4.49
CA GLY A 49 -4.56 -1.71 -5.10
C GLY A 49 -3.45 -2.55 -4.52
N ARG A 50 -2.32 -2.51 -5.22
CA ARG A 50 -1.10 -3.17 -4.81
C ARG A 50 -0.33 -2.23 -3.88
N VAL A 51 0.02 -2.69 -2.68
CA VAL A 51 0.87 -1.94 -1.76
C VAL A 51 2.20 -2.68 -1.61
N VAL A 52 3.31 -2.02 -1.90
CA VAL A 52 4.65 -2.59 -1.66
C VAL A 52 5.27 -1.84 -0.50
N VAL A 53 5.37 -2.50 0.65
CA VAL A 53 6.01 -1.95 1.84
C VAL A 53 7.54 -1.98 1.65
N PRO A 54 8.22 -0.83 1.70
CA PRO A 54 9.67 -0.78 1.63
C PRO A 54 10.28 -1.39 2.90
N LEU A 55 11.15 -2.39 2.70
CA LEU A 55 11.92 -3.02 3.77
C LEU A 55 13.38 -2.56 3.69
N SER A 56 13.96 -2.18 4.83
CA SER A 56 15.34 -1.68 4.89
C SER A 56 16.33 -2.67 4.25
N GLY A 57 17.13 -2.16 3.32
CA GLY A 57 18.14 -2.96 2.61
C GLY A 57 17.59 -3.87 1.51
N GLN A 58 16.29 -3.81 1.21
CA GLN A 58 15.67 -4.61 0.16
C GLN A 58 15.23 -3.74 -1.02
N PRO A 59 15.68 -4.05 -2.25
CA PRO A 59 15.28 -3.30 -3.42
C PRO A 59 13.83 -3.58 -3.80
N ILE A 60 13.16 -2.56 -4.35
CA ILE A 60 11.87 -2.67 -5.03
C ILE A 60 12.14 -2.53 -6.53
N SER A 61 11.56 -3.42 -7.34
CA SER A 61 11.64 -3.36 -8.81
C SER A 61 10.30 -2.94 -9.38
N CYS A 62 10.30 -2.06 -10.39
CA CYS A 62 9.10 -1.59 -11.08
C CYS A 62 9.30 -1.66 -12.60
N ASP A 63 8.24 -1.99 -13.34
CA ASP A 63 8.21 -1.93 -14.79
C ASP A 63 7.63 -0.60 -15.31
N GLY A 64 7.57 -0.45 -16.65
CA GLY A 64 7.04 0.74 -17.32
C GLY A 64 5.54 0.96 -17.11
N GLU A 65 4.80 -0.05 -16.64
CA GLU A 65 3.36 0.02 -16.37
C GLU A 65 3.08 0.42 -14.91
N GLY A 66 4.12 0.66 -14.11
CA GLY A 66 3.99 1.00 -12.69
C GLY A 66 3.62 -0.19 -11.81
N SER A 67 3.81 -1.41 -12.30
CA SER A 67 3.71 -2.64 -11.52
C SER A 67 5.03 -2.84 -10.76
N CYS A 68 4.99 -2.62 -9.44
CA CYS A 68 6.15 -2.79 -8.58
C CYS A 68 6.05 -4.07 -7.74
N THR A 69 7.20 -4.69 -7.48
CA THR A 69 7.34 -5.89 -6.66
C THR A 69 8.48 -5.75 -5.65
N GLY A 70 8.29 -6.36 -4.47
CA GLY A 70 9.23 -6.37 -3.35
C GLY A 70 8.74 -7.35 -2.28
N GLN A 71 9.56 -7.68 -1.27
CA GLN A 71 9.17 -8.68 -0.26
C GLN A 71 7.99 -8.23 0.62
N GLY A 72 7.83 -6.92 0.86
CA GLY A 72 6.72 -6.33 1.62
C GLY A 72 5.42 -6.18 0.82
N LEU A 73 5.17 -7.00 -0.19
CA LEU A 73 3.99 -6.91 -1.05
C LEU A 73 2.70 -7.30 -0.29
N ILE A 74 1.72 -6.40 -0.33
CA ILE A 74 0.36 -6.59 0.17
C ILE A 74 -0.59 -6.33 -1.01
N GLU A 75 -1.24 -7.38 -1.49
CA GLU A 75 -2.27 -7.27 -2.52
C GLU A 75 -3.65 -7.26 -1.85
N ARG A 76 -4.40 -6.18 -2.07
CA ARG A 76 -5.81 -6.09 -1.67
C ARG A 76 -6.67 -6.35 -2.91
N ASP A 77 -7.17 -7.57 -3.02
CA ASP A 77 -8.16 -7.90 -4.05
C ASP A 77 -9.51 -7.28 -3.63
N ARG A 78 -10.15 -6.53 -4.53
CA ARG A 78 -11.59 -6.41 -4.41
C ARG A 78 -12.12 -7.76 -4.84
N GLY A 79 -12.73 -8.48 -3.91
CA GLY A 79 -13.68 -9.52 -4.27
C GLY A 79 -14.47 -9.05 -5.48
N ARG A 80 -14.40 -9.86 -6.53
CA ARG A 80 -15.20 -9.79 -7.74
C ARG A 80 -16.65 -9.46 -7.38
N ASP A 81 -17.03 -8.18 -7.37
CA ASP A 81 -18.43 -7.75 -7.48
C ASP A 81 -18.82 -7.98 -8.95
N ARG A 82 -19.11 -9.25 -9.26
CA ARG A 82 -20.18 -9.57 -10.18
C ARG A 82 -21.44 -9.62 -9.33
N ASP A 83 -22.43 -8.85 -9.77
CA ASP A 83 -23.84 -8.93 -9.40
C ASP A 83 -24.24 -8.21 -8.09
N ASP A 84 -24.69 -6.95 -8.21
CA ASP A 84 -25.91 -6.39 -7.56
C ASP A 84 -26.04 -4.86 -7.76
N LEU A 85 -26.60 -4.42 -8.91
CA LEU A 85 -27.67 -3.42 -9.09
C LEU A 85 -27.75 -2.90 -10.56
N HIS A 86 -28.42 -3.67 -11.43
CA HIS A 86 -29.45 -3.21 -12.39
C HIS A 86 -30.09 -4.42 -13.07
#